data_AF-A0A7C9RSM5-F1
#
_entry.id   AF-A0A7C9RSM5-F1
#
_cell.length_a   1.000
_cell.length_b   1.000
_cell.length_c   1.000
_cell.angle_alpha   90.00
_cell.angle_beta   90.00
_cell.angle_gamma   90.00
#
_symmetry.space_group_name_H-M   'P 1'
#
loop_
_entity.id
_entity.type
_entity.pdbx_description
1 polymer ?
#
loop_
_entity_poly.entity_id
_entity_poly.type
_entity_poly.pdbx_seq_one_letter_code
_entity_poly.pdbx_strand_id
1 'polypeptide(L)'
;MRTLLVALPGLVLAGIGLTHPHHLDASTALWWQNMHVVLAVIFPLLGAAQWVLLEDTPKYVRYPARVVSFGYVVFYGALDALAGIGGGAMTLNGAREAAAPVFRIGNQLGTVGAWCFFAVSIAIAGCALLKHRLKAIPGAVFLLAGSFLFLNSHIYWPKGVIACTCIAIGMAATSYVSAAGRSAIEDSTRT
;
A
#
# COMPACT_ATOMS: atom_id res chain seq x y z
N MET A 1 -16.88 -8.71 -6.31
CA MET A 1 -16.33 -8.59 -4.94
C MET A 1 -14.81 -8.42 -4.88
N ARG A 2 -13.99 -9.28 -5.51
CA ARG A 2 -12.51 -9.17 -5.46
C ARG A 2 -11.93 -7.78 -5.78
N THR A 3 -12.42 -7.14 -6.84
CA THR A 3 -11.98 -5.80 -7.26
C THR A 3 -12.17 -4.75 -6.16
N LEU A 4 -13.31 -4.78 -5.45
CA LEU A 4 -13.56 -3.89 -4.33
C LEU A 4 -12.62 -4.20 -3.16
N LEU A 5 -12.43 -5.48 -2.85
CA LEU A 5 -11.57 -5.92 -1.73
C LEU A 5 -10.11 -5.44 -1.89
N VAL A 6 -9.56 -5.49 -3.10
CA VAL A 6 -8.17 -5.06 -3.33
C VAL A 6 -8.02 -3.54 -3.43
N ALA A 7 -9.09 -2.81 -3.78
CA ALA A 7 -9.07 -1.36 -3.91
C ALA A 7 -9.31 -0.65 -2.58
N LEU A 8 -10.14 -1.24 -1.71
CA LEU A 8 -10.65 -0.61 -0.50
C LEU A 8 -9.54 -0.10 0.43
N PRO A 9 -8.45 -0.84 0.73
CA PRO A 9 -7.40 -0.33 1.61
C PRO A 9 -6.78 0.98 1.10
N GLY A 10 -6.49 1.06 -0.20
CA GLY A 10 -5.94 2.28 -0.82
C GLY A 10 -6.92 3.47 -0.78
N LEU A 11 -8.22 3.22 -0.98
CA LEU A 11 -9.24 4.27 -0.87
C LEU A 11 -9.40 4.78 0.56
N VAL A 12 -9.40 3.87 1.55
CA VAL A 12 -9.47 4.24 2.98
C VAL A 12 -8.25 5.06 3.38
N LEU A 13 -7.04 4.64 2.96
CA LEU A 13 -5.81 5.39 3.21
C LEU A 13 -5.82 6.77 2.55
N ALA A 14 -6.32 6.87 1.31
CA ALA A 14 -6.49 8.15 0.64
C ALA A 14 -7.45 9.07 1.41
N GLY A 15 -8.58 8.54 1.89
CA GLY A 15 -9.55 9.27 2.71
C GLY A 15 -8.96 9.77 4.03
N ILE A 16 -8.27 8.89 4.77
CA ILE A 16 -7.59 9.27 6.02
C ILE A 16 -6.51 10.33 5.75
N GLY A 17 -5.75 10.17 4.67
CA GLY A 17 -4.66 11.07 4.28
C GLY A 17 -5.09 12.53 4.08
N LEU A 18 -6.37 12.78 3.74
CA LEU A 18 -6.94 14.14 3.65
C LEU A 18 -6.91 14.90 4.99
N THR A 19 -6.85 14.17 6.10
CA THR A 19 -6.86 14.72 7.47
C THR A 19 -5.53 14.54 8.19
N HIS A 20 -4.51 13.99 7.51
CA HIS A 20 -3.20 13.76 8.12
C HIS A 20 -2.48 15.09 8.37
N PRO A 21 -2.05 15.40 9.61
CA PRO A 21 -1.28 16.61 9.88
C PRO A 21 0.05 16.63 9.15
N HIS A 22 0.52 17.80 8.72
CA HIS A 22 1.85 17.94 8.11
C HIS A 22 2.99 17.98 9.13
N HIS A 23 2.66 18.26 10.38
CA HIS A 23 3.61 18.40 11.47
C HIS A 23 3.08 17.70 12.72
N LEU A 24 4.00 17.14 13.49
CA LEU A 24 3.71 16.59 14.80
C LEU A 24 4.14 17.59 15.88
N ASP A 25 3.16 18.12 16.61
CA ASP A 25 3.35 18.98 17.78
C ASP A 25 2.25 18.72 18.82
N ALA A 26 2.26 19.45 19.93
CA ALA A 26 1.30 19.25 21.02
C ALA A 26 -0.17 19.36 20.57
N SER A 27 -0.46 20.19 19.56
CA SER A 27 -1.82 20.39 19.05
C SER A 27 -2.29 19.27 18.13
N THR A 28 -1.37 18.57 17.45
CA THR A 28 -1.69 17.52 16.47
C THR A 28 -1.47 16.10 17.00
N ALA A 29 -0.73 15.94 18.10
CA ALA A 29 -0.25 14.64 18.58
C ALA A 29 -1.36 13.64 18.91
N LEU A 30 -2.49 14.09 19.47
CA LEU A 30 -3.60 13.20 19.80
C LEU A 30 -4.23 12.60 18.53
N TRP A 31 -4.50 13.45 17.54
CA TRP A 31 -5.06 12.99 16.26
C TRP A 31 -4.06 12.11 15.52
N TRP A 32 -2.79 12.53 15.47
CA TRP A 32 -1.70 11.76 14.87
C TRP A 32 -1.64 10.34 15.44
N GLN A 33 -1.52 10.20 16.77
CA GLN A 33 -1.44 8.89 17.41
C GLN A 33 -2.67 8.03 17.10
N ASN A 34 -3.87 8.54 17.34
CA ASN A 34 -5.11 7.76 17.18
C ASN A 34 -5.34 7.33 15.74
N MET A 35 -5.07 8.23 14.79
CA MET A 35 -5.09 7.90 13.37
C MET A 35 -4.11 6.78 13.06
N HIS A 36 -2.87 6.84 13.57
CA HIS A 36 -1.88 5.79 13.35
C HIS A 36 -2.25 4.45 14.02
N VAL A 37 -2.97 4.44 15.15
CA VAL A 37 -3.53 3.19 15.70
C VAL A 37 -4.51 2.54 14.72
N VAL A 38 -5.34 3.33 14.03
CA VAL A 38 -6.23 2.83 12.97
C VAL A 38 -5.40 2.36 11.77
N LEU A 39 -4.42 3.15 11.34
CA LEU A 39 -3.57 2.83 10.19
C LEU A 39 -2.74 1.56 10.38
N ALA A 40 -2.37 1.21 11.61
CA ALA A 40 -1.69 -0.05 11.94
C ALA A 40 -2.49 -1.29 11.51
N VAL A 41 -3.82 -1.16 11.41
CA VAL A 41 -4.70 -2.19 10.85
C VAL A 41 -4.82 -2.07 9.34
N ILE A 42 -4.90 -0.85 8.80
CA ILE A 42 -5.20 -0.62 7.37
C ILE A 42 -3.97 -0.84 6.48
N PHE A 43 -2.77 -0.40 6.87
CA PHE A 43 -1.55 -0.57 6.06
C PHE A 43 -1.26 -2.04 5.71
N PRO A 44 -1.32 -3.01 6.65
CA PRO A 44 -1.17 -4.42 6.32
C PRO A 44 -2.14 -4.94 5.23
N LEU A 45 -3.33 -4.35 5.13
CA LEU A 45 -4.32 -4.74 4.12
C LEU A 45 -3.89 -4.39 2.69
N LEU A 46 -3.01 -3.42 2.48
CA LEU A 46 -2.38 -3.20 1.17
C LEU A 46 -1.48 -4.39 0.77
N GLY A 47 -0.73 -4.96 1.72
CA GLY A 47 0.05 -6.18 1.50
C GLY A 47 -0.85 -7.39 1.24
N ALA A 48 -1.94 -7.52 2.00
CA ALA A 48 -2.96 -8.55 1.75
C ALA A 48 -3.59 -8.41 0.34
N ALA A 49 -3.86 -7.18 -0.11
CA ALA A 49 -4.34 -6.94 -1.46
C ALA A 49 -3.33 -7.37 -2.54
N GLN A 50 -2.03 -7.15 -2.32
CA GLN A 50 -0.98 -7.69 -3.19
C GLN A 50 -0.99 -9.23 -3.21
N TRP A 51 -1.13 -9.89 -2.05
CA TRP A 51 -1.25 -11.34 -1.99
C TRP A 51 -2.44 -11.89 -2.79
N VAL A 52 -3.58 -11.19 -2.76
CA VAL A 52 -4.76 -11.54 -3.56
C VAL A 52 -4.49 -11.37 -5.06
N LEU A 53 -3.79 -10.32 -5.48
CA LEU A 53 -3.41 -10.11 -6.88
C LEU A 53 -2.38 -11.13 -7.37
N LEU A 54 -1.44 -11.51 -6.51
CA LEU A 54 -0.41 -12.51 -6.83
C LEU A 54 -0.98 -13.91 -7.12
N GLU A 55 -2.22 -14.22 -6.74
CA GLU A 55 -2.86 -15.50 -7.10
C GLU A 55 -2.98 -15.72 -8.62
N ASP A 56 -2.98 -14.63 -9.41
CA ASP A 56 -3.05 -14.70 -10.87
C ASP A 56 -1.67 -14.92 -11.54
N THR A 57 -0.59 -14.98 -10.75
CA THR A 57 0.81 -15.06 -11.23
C THR A 57 1.38 -16.48 -11.16
N PRO A 58 2.42 -16.82 -11.96
CA PRO A 58 3.10 -18.12 -11.88
C PRO A 58 3.70 -18.38 -10.50
N LYS A 59 3.72 -19.64 -10.05
CA LYS A 59 4.18 -20.02 -8.69
C LYS A 59 5.59 -19.51 -8.36
N TYR A 60 6.51 -19.55 -9.33
CA TYR A 60 7.88 -19.08 -9.16
C TYR A 60 8.01 -17.57 -8.98
N VAL A 61 6.99 -16.78 -9.38
CA VAL A 61 6.89 -15.34 -9.06
C VAL A 61 6.10 -15.14 -7.77
N ARG A 62 4.97 -15.86 -7.63
CA ARG A 62 4.01 -15.72 -6.53
C ARG A 62 4.65 -15.83 -5.16
N TYR A 63 5.38 -16.92 -4.89
CA TYR A 63 5.89 -17.18 -3.54
C TYR A 63 7.00 -16.21 -3.13
N PRO A 64 8.04 -15.95 -3.96
CA PRO A 64 9.02 -14.92 -3.64
C PRO A 64 8.38 -13.53 -3.47
N ALA A 65 7.46 -13.15 -4.34
CA ALA A 65 6.77 -11.86 -4.23
C ALA A 65 5.90 -11.77 -2.96
N ARG A 66 5.33 -12.88 -2.48
CA ARG A 66 4.61 -12.91 -1.19
C ARG A 66 5.54 -12.67 0.00
N VAL A 67 6.74 -13.24 -0.02
CA VAL A 67 7.77 -12.99 1.02
C VAL A 67 8.19 -11.52 1.00
N VAL A 68 8.39 -10.93 -0.18
CA VAL A 68 8.71 -9.50 -0.29
C VAL A 68 7.52 -8.64 0.19
N SER A 69 6.28 -8.99 -0.16
CA SER A 69 5.08 -8.29 0.31
C SER A 69 4.91 -8.40 1.84
N PHE A 70 5.28 -9.53 2.44
CA PHE A 70 5.37 -9.65 3.90
C PHE A 70 6.41 -8.68 4.49
N GLY A 71 7.54 -8.48 3.80
CA GLY A 71 8.50 -7.43 4.15
C GLY A 71 7.88 -6.04 4.21
N TYR A 72 7.00 -5.69 3.26
CA TYR A 72 6.22 -4.45 3.36
C TYR A 72 5.40 -4.40 4.66
N VAL A 73 4.60 -5.43 4.94
CA VAL A 73 3.75 -5.47 6.14
C VAL A 73 4.56 -5.28 7.42
N VAL A 74 5.70 -5.96 7.53
CA VAL A 74 6.56 -5.90 8.73
C VAL A 74 7.25 -4.55 8.86
N PHE A 75 8.00 -4.13 7.84
CA PHE A 75 8.84 -2.93 7.94
C PHE A 75 8.02 -1.65 7.94
N TYR A 76 6.94 -1.62 7.16
CA TYR A 76 6.04 -0.48 7.13
C TYR A 76 5.15 -0.41 8.37
N GLY A 77 4.71 -1.57 8.89
CA GLY A 77 4.03 -1.63 10.19
C GLY A 77 4.94 -1.16 11.33
N ALA A 78 6.24 -1.48 11.29
CA ALA A 78 7.21 -0.99 12.26
C ALA A 78 7.41 0.54 12.18
N LEU A 79 7.43 1.14 10.96
CA LEU A 79 7.37 2.59 10.81
C LEU A 79 6.15 3.16 11.52
N ASP A 80 4.98 2.58 11.29
CA ASP A 80 3.71 3.09 11.79
C ASP A 80 3.63 3.02 13.32
N ALA A 81 4.11 1.92 13.91
CA ALA A 81 4.20 1.76 15.34
C ALA A 81 5.19 2.74 15.99
N LEU A 82 6.37 2.94 15.40
CA LEU A 82 7.42 3.79 15.97
C LEU A 82 7.14 5.28 15.77
N ALA A 83 6.97 5.71 14.52
CA ALA A 83 6.84 7.12 14.16
C ALA A 83 5.40 7.62 14.29
N GLY A 84 4.42 6.78 13.94
CA GLY A 84 3.01 7.10 14.05
C GLY A 84 2.52 7.09 15.49
N ILE A 85 2.47 5.90 16.09
CA ILE A 85 1.92 5.70 17.44
C ILE A 85 2.91 6.21 18.49
N GLY A 86 4.16 5.73 18.47
CA GLY A 86 5.19 6.08 19.44
C GLY A 86 5.52 7.57 19.43
N GLY A 87 5.76 8.13 18.25
CA GLY A 87 6.02 9.57 18.09
C GLY A 87 4.88 10.45 18.63
N GLY A 88 3.63 10.09 18.34
CA GLY A 88 2.45 10.77 18.86
C GLY A 88 2.38 10.69 20.39
N ALA A 89 2.54 9.50 20.96
CA ALA A 89 2.51 9.29 22.41
C ALA A 89 3.62 10.07 23.13
N MET A 90 4.85 10.08 22.61
CA MET A 90 5.96 10.84 23.18
C MET A 90 5.68 12.34 23.16
N THR A 91 5.09 12.86 22.07
CA THR A 91 4.75 14.27 21.94
C THR A 91 3.64 14.68 22.92
N LEU A 92 2.61 13.85 23.10
CA LEU A 92 1.54 14.08 24.09
C LEU A 92 2.07 14.16 25.53
N ASN A 93 3.13 13.40 25.83
CA ASN A 93 3.72 13.33 27.17
C ASN A 93 4.91 14.29 27.35
N GLY A 94 5.06 15.29 26.48
CA GLY A 94 6.10 16.33 26.60
C GLY A 94 7.52 15.85 26.26
N ALA A 95 7.67 14.67 25.66
CA ALA A 95 8.95 14.05 25.32
C ALA A 95 9.29 14.12 23.82
N ARG A 96 8.86 15.19 23.13
CA ARG A 96 9.03 15.37 21.67
C ARG A 96 10.49 15.23 21.21
N GLU A 97 11.43 15.80 21.96
CA GLU A 97 12.86 15.76 21.59
C GLU A 97 13.42 14.33 21.56
N ALA A 98 12.91 13.45 22.43
CA ALA A 98 13.28 12.04 22.45
C ALA A 98 12.67 11.24 21.29
N ALA A 99 11.69 11.79 20.56
CA ALA A 99 11.07 11.12 19.42
C ALA A 99 11.96 11.14 18.17
N ALA A 100 12.87 12.12 18.01
CA ALA A 100 13.65 12.27 16.77
C ALA A 100 14.48 11.03 16.38
N PRO A 101 15.20 10.35 17.29
CA PRO A 101 15.87 9.08 16.99
C PRO A 101 14.90 7.97 16.58
N VAL A 102 13.72 7.90 17.21
CA VAL A 102 12.66 6.92 16.91
C VAL A 102 12.09 7.15 15.52
N PHE A 103 11.83 8.42 15.15
CA PHE A 103 11.41 8.81 13.80
C PHE A 103 12.44 8.39 12.74
N ARG A 104 13.73 8.59 13.02
CA ARG A 104 14.78 8.19 12.09
C ARG A 104 14.75 6.69 11.80
N ILE A 105 14.67 5.87 12.85
CA ILE A 105 14.57 4.40 12.70
C ILE A 105 13.28 4.02 11.98
N GLY A 106 12.15 4.58 12.39
CA GLY A 106 10.86 4.37 11.75
C GLY A 106 10.91 4.66 10.24
N ASN A 107 11.42 5.83 9.86
CA ASN A 107 11.55 6.24 8.45
C ASN A 107 12.46 5.31 7.64
N GLN A 108 13.57 4.82 8.22
CA GLN A 108 14.44 3.86 7.56
C GLN A 108 13.71 2.54 7.29
N LEU A 109 13.01 2.01 8.28
CA LEU A 109 12.21 0.79 8.12
C LEU A 109 11.09 1.00 7.10
N GLY A 110 10.35 2.10 7.20
CA GLY A 110 9.29 2.43 6.25
C GLY A 110 9.77 2.56 4.82
N THR A 111 10.97 3.11 4.62
CA THR A 111 11.61 3.16 3.29
C THR A 111 11.82 1.76 2.72
N VAL A 112 12.37 0.83 3.52
CA VAL A 112 12.53 -0.58 3.12
C VAL A 112 11.18 -1.20 2.79
N GLY A 113 10.17 -1.01 3.65
CA GLY A 113 8.82 -1.50 3.42
C GLY A 113 8.20 -0.96 2.13
N ALA A 114 8.33 0.33 1.85
CA ALA A 114 7.81 0.96 0.64
C ALA A 114 8.49 0.41 -0.63
N TRP A 115 9.80 0.13 -0.57
CA TRP A 115 10.52 -0.55 -1.66
C TRP A 115 10.04 -1.98 -1.87
N CYS A 116 9.78 -2.74 -0.79
CA CYS A 116 9.16 -4.05 -0.88
C CYS A 116 7.80 -3.98 -1.60
N PHE A 117 6.95 -3.03 -1.20
CA PHE A 117 5.66 -2.82 -1.84
C PHE A 117 5.80 -2.52 -3.33
N PHE A 118 6.71 -1.61 -3.69
CA PHE A 118 6.95 -1.24 -5.09
C PHE A 118 7.46 -2.41 -5.93
N ALA A 119 8.40 -3.20 -5.41
CA ALA A 119 8.94 -4.38 -6.09
C ALA A 119 7.83 -5.42 -6.41
N VAL A 120 6.92 -5.64 -5.47
CA VAL A 120 5.78 -6.54 -5.69
C VAL A 120 4.78 -5.97 -6.69
N SER A 121 4.55 -4.66 -6.67
CA SER A 121 3.75 -3.95 -7.67
C SER A 121 4.32 -4.12 -9.09
N ILE A 122 5.66 -4.10 -9.25
CA ILE A 122 6.34 -4.41 -10.53
C ILE A 122 6.05 -5.85 -10.96
N ALA A 123 6.17 -6.83 -10.05
CA ALA A 123 5.89 -8.23 -10.38
C ALA A 123 4.43 -8.46 -10.82
N ILE A 124 3.47 -7.86 -10.10
CA ILE A 124 2.04 -7.92 -10.44
C ILE A 124 1.78 -7.28 -11.81
N ALA A 125 2.28 -6.06 -12.03
CA ALA A 125 2.11 -5.34 -13.29
C ALA A 125 2.73 -6.10 -14.47
N GLY A 126 3.96 -6.60 -14.30
CA GLY A 126 4.66 -7.39 -15.31
C GLY A 126 3.91 -8.66 -15.69
N CYS A 127 3.46 -9.44 -14.70
CA CYS A 127 2.65 -10.64 -14.96
C CYS A 127 1.33 -10.31 -15.66
N ALA A 128 0.64 -9.24 -15.23
CA ALA A 128 -0.61 -8.82 -15.85
C ALA A 128 -0.41 -8.37 -17.31
N LEU A 129 0.66 -7.61 -17.59
CA LEU A 129 1.02 -7.19 -18.94
C LEU A 129 1.38 -8.36 -19.85
N LEU A 130 2.15 -9.34 -19.36
CA LEU A 130 2.49 -10.54 -20.12
C LEU A 130 1.25 -11.36 -20.47
N LYS A 131 0.30 -11.49 -19.54
CA LYS A 131 -0.89 -12.33 -19.70
C LYS A 131 -2.02 -11.64 -20.47
N HIS A 132 -2.25 -10.35 -20.21
CA HIS A 132 -3.43 -9.61 -20.71
C HIS A 132 -3.06 -8.47 -21.69
N ARG A 133 -1.77 -8.28 -21.96
CA ARG A 133 -1.25 -7.34 -22.97
C ARG A 133 -1.78 -5.92 -22.75
N LEU A 134 -2.23 -5.26 -23.81
CA LEU A 134 -2.70 -3.87 -23.80
C LEU A 134 -3.83 -3.62 -22.80
N LYS A 135 -4.67 -4.64 -22.51
CA LYS A 135 -5.77 -4.51 -21.54
C LYS A 135 -5.26 -4.24 -20.12
N ALA A 136 -4.05 -4.66 -19.78
CA ALA A 136 -3.46 -4.45 -18.45
C ALA A 136 -2.72 -3.10 -18.30
N ILE A 137 -2.51 -2.34 -19.39
CA ILE A 137 -1.76 -1.07 -19.34
C ILE A 137 -2.33 -0.09 -18.31
N PRO A 138 -3.65 0.20 -18.26
CA PRO A 138 -4.18 1.15 -17.28
C PRO A 138 -3.87 0.74 -15.84
N GLY A 139 -4.10 -0.54 -15.51
CA GLY A 139 -3.81 -1.08 -14.17
C GLY A 139 -2.34 -1.00 -13.81
N ALA A 140 -1.45 -1.36 -14.74
CA ALA A 140 -0.01 -1.29 -14.56
C ALA A 140 0.47 0.15 -14.34
N VAL A 141 0.03 1.10 -15.16
CA VAL A 141 0.44 2.52 -15.05
C VAL A 141 0.03 3.10 -13.70
N PHE A 142 -1.24 2.96 -13.31
CA PHE A 142 -1.72 3.50 -12.03
C PHE A 142 -1.05 2.83 -10.83
N LEU A 143 -0.88 1.50 -10.87
CA LEU A 143 -0.25 0.77 -9.77
C LEU A 143 1.22 1.18 -9.60
N LEU A 144 1.98 1.28 -10.70
CA LEU A 144 3.40 1.64 -10.65
C LEU A 144 3.61 3.11 -10.29
N ALA A 145 2.85 4.02 -10.91
CA ALA A 145 2.92 5.44 -10.59
C ALA A 145 2.55 5.71 -9.12
N GLY A 146 1.45 5.12 -8.64
CA GLY A 146 1.03 5.24 -7.25
C GLY A 146 2.07 4.67 -6.28
N SER A 147 2.58 3.46 -6.55
CA SER A 147 3.62 2.83 -5.71
C SER A 147 4.94 3.61 -5.72
N PHE A 148 5.31 4.22 -6.84
CA PHE A 148 6.50 5.08 -6.93
C PHE A 148 6.34 6.38 -6.14
N LEU A 149 5.17 7.02 -6.21
CA LEU A 149 4.87 8.20 -5.40
C LEU A 149 4.91 7.86 -3.90
N PHE A 150 4.42 6.67 -3.53
CA PHE A 150 4.39 6.16 -2.17
C PHE A 150 5.78 5.99 -1.54
N LEU A 151 6.84 5.78 -2.35
CA LEU A 151 8.24 5.76 -1.86
C LEU A 151 8.65 7.08 -1.19
N ASN A 152 8.01 8.19 -1.54
CA ASN A 152 8.40 9.53 -1.09
C ASN A 152 7.33 10.21 -0.25
N SER A 153 6.07 9.81 -0.36
CA SER A 153 4.97 10.39 0.40
C SER A 153 3.91 9.33 0.62
N HIS A 154 3.81 8.92 1.88
CA HIS A 154 2.98 7.82 2.34
C HIS A 154 1.48 8.11 2.19
N ILE A 155 0.94 8.97 3.05
CA ILE A 155 -0.47 9.37 3.05
C ILE A 155 -0.65 10.89 3.18
N TYR A 156 0.45 11.64 3.31
CA TYR A 156 0.43 13.09 3.45
C TYR A 156 -0.19 13.73 2.21
N TRP A 157 -1.20 14.58 2.42
CA TRP A 157 -1.75 15.39 1.34
C TRP A 157 -0.67 16.31 0.73
N PRO A 158 -0.71 16.63 -0.58
CA PRO A 158 -1.51 15.98 -1.61
C PRO A 158 -0.91 14.68 -2.14
N LYS A 159 0.42 14.56 -2.11
CA LYS A 159 1.15 13.52 -2.85
C LYS A 159 0.81 12.10 -2.40
N GLY A 160 0.71 11.85 -1.10
CA GLY A 160 0.37 10.54 -0.54
C GLY A 160 -1.09 10.13 -0.80
N VAL A 161 -2.02 11.09 -0.77
CA VAL A 161 -3.43 10.83 -1.15
C VAL A 161 -3.55 10.47 -2.63
N ILE A 162 -2.83 11.18 -3.50
CA ILE A 162 -2.74 10.84 -4.93
C ILE A 162 -2.11 9.45 -5.09
N ALA A 163 -1.03 9.14 -4.36
CA ALA A 163 -0.38 7.84 -4.39
C ALA A 163 -1.35 6.70 -4.03
N CYS A 164 -2.05 6.82 -2.91
CA CYS A 164 -3.02 5.81 -2.43
C CYS A 164 -4.21 5.64 -3.38
N THR A 165 -4.69 6.75 -3.96
CA THR A 165 -5.75 6.72 -4.97
C THR A 165 -5.29 5.99 -6.24
N CYS A 166 -4.10 6.30 -6.74
CA CYS A 166 -3.50 5.59 -7.88
C CYS A 166 -3.29 4.10 -7.59
N ILE A 167 -2.83 3.74 -6.39
CA ILE A 167 -2.68 2.34 -5.96
C ILE A 167 -4.05 1.64 -6.00
N ALA A 168 -5.10 2.24 -5.43
CA ALA A 168 -6.44 1.66 -5.42
C ALA A 168 -6.98 1.43 -6.85
N ILE A 169 -6.85 2.43 -7.73
CA ILE A 169 -7.26 2.33 -9.13
C ILE A 169 -6.45 1.24 -9.85
N GLY A 170 -5.13 1.22 -9.66
CA GLY A 170 -4.23 0.24 -10.27
C GLY A 170 -4.56 -1.19 -9.86
N MET A 171 -4.78 -1.43 -8.57
CA MET A 171 -5.19 -2.73 -8.04
C MET A 171 -6.57 -3.14 -8.56
N ALA A 172 -7.54 -2.23 -8.59
CA ALA A 172 -8.88 -2.49 -9.09
C ALA A 172 -8.86 -2.88 -10.58
N ALA A 173 -8.21 -2.08 -11.42
CA ALA A 173 -8.11 -2.30 -12.86
C ALA A 173 -7.37 -3.61 -13.17
N THR A 174 -6.29 -3.92 -12.44
CA THR A 174 -5.54 -5.17 -12.59
C THR A 174 -6.40 -6.39 -12.21
N SER A 175 -7.15 -6.29 -11.10
CA SER A 175 -8.08 -7.34 -10.69
C SER A 175 -9.20 -7.56 -11.71
N TYR A 176 -9.77 -6.47 -12.24
CA TYR A 176 -10.88 -6.52 -13.19
C TYR A 176 -10.51 -7.24 -14.49
N VAL A 177 -9.37 -6.89 -15.08
CA VAL A 177 -8.88 -7.52 -16.32
C VAL A 177 -8.58 -9.02 -16.11
N SER A 178 -8.06 -9.37 -14.94
CA SER A 178 -7.79 -10.77 -14.58
C SER A 178 -9.06 -11.60 -14.40
N ALA A 179 -10.14 -10.98 -13.90
CA ALA A 179 -11.45 -11.64 -13.76
C ALA A 179 -12.14 -11.84 -15.11
N ALA A 180 -12.14 -10.83 -15.98
CA ALA A 180 -12.75 -10.92 -17.31
C ALA A 180 -12.09 -12.01 -18.17
N GLY A 181 -10.77 -12.20 -18.05
CA GLY A 181 -10.05 -13.27 -18.75
C GLY A 181 -10.45 -14.69 -18.33
N ARG A 182 -10.94 -14.90 -17.10
CA ARG A 182 -11.43 -16.22 -16.64
C ARG A 182 -12.77 -16.57 -17.27
N SER A 183 -13.71 -15.63 -17.27
CA SER A 183 -15.05 -15.83 -17.86
C SER A 183 -14.97 -16.22 -19.34
N ALA A 184 -14.10 -15.56 -20.12
CA ALA A 184 -13.95 -15.84 -21.54
C ALA A 184 -13.40 -17.25 -21.84
N ILE A 185 -12.55 -17.80 -20.96
CA ILE A 185 -12.03 -19.18 -21.10
C ILE A 185 -13.11 -20.19 -20.76
N GLU A 186 -13.85 -19.98 -19.67
CA GLU A 186 -14.95 -20.87 -19.25
C GLU A 186 -16.02 -20.97 -20.33
N ASP A 187 -16.39 -19.85 -20.96
CA ASP A 187 -17.35 -19.84 -22.07
C ASP A 187 -16.83 -20.59 -23.32
N SER A 188 -15.54 -20.48 -23.66
CA SER A 188 -14.96 -21.20 -24.81
C SER A 188 -14.83 -22.70 -24.62
N THR A 189 -14.83 -23.19 -23.39
CA THR A 189 -14.74 -24.63 -23.07
C THR A 189 -16.10 -25.33 -23.00
N ARG A 190 -17.20 -24.58 -23.15
CA ARG A 190 -18.58 -25.09 -23.11
C ARG A 190 -19.20 -25.29 -24.50
N THR A 191 -18.47 -25.02 -25.58
CA THR A 191 -18.86 -25.24 -26.99
C THR A 191 -18.10 -26.40 -27.59
#